data_AF-A0A7V0ZN39-F1
#
_entry.id   AF-A0A7V0ZN39-F1
#
_cell.length_a   1.000
_cell.length_b   1.000
_cell.length_c   1.000
_cell.angle_alpha   90.00
_cell.angle_beta   90.00
_cell.angle_gamma   90.00
#
_symmetry.space_group_name_H-M   'P 1'
#
loop_
_entity.id
_entity.type
_entity.pdbx_description
1 polymer ?
#
loop_
_entity_poly.entity_id
_entity_poly.type
_entity_poly.pdbx_seq_one_letter_code
_entity_poly.pdbx_strand_id
1 'polypeptide(L)' 'GPHLVFVTLFAQGTIPFSILLASSIVQDGHGTLPLLAVSGRAFIMLKLVNIAFGLTLGLVGLYLLPAISTL' A
#
# COMPACT_ATOMS: atom_id res chain seq x y z
N GLY A 1 6.72 -4.16 -0.91
CA GLY A 1 7.65 -3.01 -1.02
C GLY A 1 7.07 -1.97 -1.97
N PRO A 2 7.25 -0.65 -1.73
CA PRO A 2 6.53 0.40 -2.47
C PRO A 2 6.82 0.41 -3.96
N HIS A 3 5.84 0.84 -4.74
CA HIS A 3 6.02 1.12 -6.16
C HIS A 3 6.94 2.32 -6.24
N LEU A 4 7.97 2.24 -7.08
CA LEU A 4 8.93 3.33 -7.23
C LEU A 4 8.22 4.64 -7.61
N VAL A 5 7.09 4.56 -8.32
CA VAL A 5 6.22 5.72 -8.61
C VAL A 5 5.76 6.45 -7.35
N PHE A 6 5.34 5.74 -6.29
CA PHE A 6 4.95 6.38 -5.03
C PHE A 6 6.15 6.92 -4.27
N VAL A 7 7.30 6.26 -4.37
CA VAL A 7 8.56 6.77 -3.78
C VAL A 7 8.96 8.08 -4.45
N THR A 8 8.90 8.16 -5.78
CA THR A 8 9.22 9.38 -6.52
C THR A 8 8.22 10.50 -6.22
N LEU A 9 6.92 10.20 -6.18
CA LEU A 9 5.89 11.20 -5.87
C LEU A 9 6.01 11.72 -4.43
N PHE A 10 6.40 10.86 -3.48
CA PHE A 10 6.68 11.27 -2.10
C PHE A 10 7.94 12.13 -2.03
N ALA A 11 9.02 11.73 -2.70
CA ALA A 11 10.27 12.51 -2.75
C ALA A 11 10.09 13.88 -3.41
N GLN A 12 9.11 14.02 -4.31
CA GLN A 12 8.71 15.28 -4.94
C GLN A 12 7.70 16.10 -4.11
N GLY A 13 7.28 15.61 -2.93
CA GLY A 13 6.28 16.27 -2.08
C GLY A 13 4.87 16.30 -2.68
N THR A 14 4.58 15.49 -3.70
CA THR A 14 3.28 15.47 -4.39
C THR A 14 2.25 14.64 -3.64
N ILE A 15 2.69 13.62 -2.89
CA ILE A 15 1.83 12.79 -2.06
C ILE A 15 2.36 12.74 -0.62
N PRO A 16 1.48 12.61 0.38
CA PRO A 16 1.89 12.45 1.77
C PRO A 16 2.39 11.04 2.08
N PHE A 17 3.14 10.91 3.18
CA PHE A 17 3.67 9.64 3.68
C PHE A 17 2.60 8.55 3.84
N SER A 18 1.37 8.91 4.22
CA SER A 18 0.25 7.98 4.37
C SER A 18 -0.07 7.22 3.08
N ILE A 19 0.02 7.87 1.92
CA ILE A 19 -0.22 7.25 0.61
C ILE A 19 0.95 6.33 0.25
N LEU A 20 2.19 6.74 0.53
CA LEU A 20 3.37 5.89 0.33
C LEU A 20 3.30 4.61 1.18
N LEU A 21 2.89 4.76 2.45
CA LEU A 21 2.72 3.66 3.39
C LEU A 21 1.64 2.68 2.91
N ALA A 22 0.47 3.20 2.52
CA ALA A 22 -0.62 2.38 2.00
C ALA A 22 -0.17 1.57 0.77
N SER A 23 0.48 2.22 -0.21
CA SER A 23 1.05 1.57 -1.39
C SER A 23 2.05 0.46 -1.00
N SER A 24 2.92 0.71 -0.03
CA SER A 24 3.94 -0.26 0.42
C SER A 24 3.33 -1.55 0.97
N ILE A 25 2.19 -1.44 1.67
CA ILE A 25 1.46 -2.56 2.29
C ILE A 25 0.69 -3.38 1.25
N VAL A 26 0.03 -2.71 0.29
CA VAL A 26 -0.78 -3.40 -0.74
C VAL A 26 0.11 -4.15 -1.75
N GLN A 27 1.37 -3.74 -1.85
CA GLN A 27 2.28 -4.21 -2.87
C GLN A 27 3.15 -5.38 -2.42
N ASP A 28 2.50 -6.54 -2.35
CA ASP A 28 3.15 -7.85 -2.28
C ASP A 28 2.83 -8.65 -3.54
N GLY A 29 3.72 -8.54 -4.53
CA GLY A 29 3.68 -9.35 -5.75
C GLY A 29 4.44 -10.66 -5.58
N HIS A 30 5.71 -10.60 -5.19
CA HIS A 30 6.59 -11.77 -5.21
C HIS A 30 6.20 -12.88 -4.22
N GLY A 31 5.72 -12.54 -3.03
CA GLY A 31 5.25 -13.53 -2.04
C GLY A 31 3.92 -14.19 -2.40
N THR A 32 3.15 -13.61 -3.33
CA THR A 32 1.81 -14.08 -3.70
C THR A 32 1.79 -14.83 -5.04
N LEU A 33 2.87 -14.77 -5.83
CA LEU A 33 3.03 -15.55 -7.06
C LEU A 33 2.94 -17.08 -6.85
N PRO A 34 3.54 -17.68 -5.79
CA PRO A 34 3.37 -19.11 -5.52
C PRO A 34 1.93 -19.46 -5.17
N LEU A 35 1.22 -18.58 -4.45
CA LEU A 35 -0.19 -18.76 -4.13
C LEU A 35 -1.09 -18.67 -5.36
N LEU A 36 -0.76 -17.80 -6.33
CA LEU A 36 -1.45 -17.73 -7.61
C LEU A 36 -1.33 -19.06 -8.39
N ALA A 37 -0.16 -19.69 -8.36
CA ALA A 37 0.10 -20.97 -9.01
C ALA A 37 -0.65 -22.15 -8.37
N VAL A 38 -0.92 -22.09 -7.06
CA VAL A 38 -1.63 -23.15 -6.31
C VAL A 38 -3.15 -22.91 -6.26
N SER A 39 -3.59 -21.68 -6.03
CA SER A 39 -5.01 -21.33 -5.92
C SER A 39 -5.26 -19.83 -6.16
N GLY A 40 -5.92 -19.52 -7.29
CA GLY A 40 -6.36 -18.16 -7.60
C GLY A 40 -7.32 -17.56 -6.56
N ARG A 41 -8.14 -18.40 -5.89
CA ARG A 41 -9.03 -17.93 -4.81
C ARG A 41 -8.25 -17.47 -3.59
N ALA A 42 -7.23 -18.24 -3.17
CA ALA A 42 -6.37 -17.86 -2.06
C ALA A 42 -5.58 -16.58 -2.37
N PHE A 43 -5.11 -16.45 -3.61
CA PHE A 43 -4.47 -15.22 -4.10
C PHE A 43 -5.39 -14.01 -3.99
N ILE A 44 -6.64 -14.10 -4.48
CA ILE A 44 -7.61 -12.99 -4.41
C ILE A 44 -7.96 -12.64 -2.96
N MET A 45 -8.19 -13.63 -2.10
CA MET A 45 -8.48 -13.40 -0.67
C MET A 45 -7.34 -12.65 0.02
N LEU A 46 -6.10 -13.09 -0.16
CA LEU A 46 -4.94 -12.42 0.42
C LEU A 46 -4.77 -10.99 -0.12
N LYS A 47 -5.02 -10.80 -1.43
CA LYS A 47 -4.97 -9.48 -2.06
C LYS A 47 -6.00 -8.53 -1.44
N LEU A 48 -7.22 -9.00 -1.20
CA LEU A 48 -8.28 -8.22 -0.58
C LEU A 48 -7.95 -7.83 0.86
N VAL A 49 -7.35 -8.73 1.64
CA VAL A 49 -6.90 -8.43 3.01
C VAL A 49 -5.83 -7.33 2.99
N ASN A 50 -4.82 -7.43 2.12
CA ASN A 50 -3.77 -6.41 2.02
C ASN A 50 -4.34 -5.05 1.57
N ILE A 51 -5.27 -5.05 0.61
CA ILE A 51 -5.98 -3.83 0.17
C ILE A 51 -6.75 -3.21 1.32
N ALA A 52 -7.53 -4.00 2.07
CA ALA A 52 -8.30 -3.50 3.20
C ALA A 52 -7.39 -2.88 4.25
N PHE A 53 -6.33 -3.57 4.66
CA PHE A 53 -5.39 -3.07 5.66
C PHE A 53 -4.65 -1.81 5.21
N GLY A 54 -4.14 -1.81 3.97
CA GLY A 54 -3.45 -0.66 3.39
C GLY A 54 -4.36 0.56 3.26
N LEU A 55 -5.62 0.36 2.86
CA LEU A 55 -6.61 1.43 2.77
C LEU A 55 -6.99 1.96 4.15
N THR A 56 -7.22 1.10 5.14
CA THR A 56 -7.54 1.51 6.51
C THR A 56 -6.40 2.33 7.11
N LEU A 57 -5.17 1.83 7.06
CA LEU A 57 -4.00 2.53 7.61
C LEU A 57 -3.67 3.81 6.83
N GLY A 58 -3.84 3.80 5.50
CA GLY A 58 -3.68 4.97 4.65
C GLY A 58 -4.68 6.08 4.96
N LEU A 59 -5.97 5.73 5.08
CA LEU A 59 -7.03 6.68 5.45
C LEU A 59 -6.83 7.21 6.86
N VAL A 60 -6.52 6.35 7.83
CA VAL A 60 -6.21 6.78 9.19
C VAL A 60 -5.00 7.73 9.17
N GLY A 61 -3.92 7.39 8.47
CA GLY A 61 -2.76 8.27 8.36
C GLY A 61 -3.08 9.62 7.69
N LEU A 62 -3.97 9.63 6.69
CA LEU A 62 -4.38 10.85 5.99
C LEU A 62 -5.24 11.78 6.87
N TYR A 63 -6.19 11.24 7.63
CA TYR A 63 -7.13 12.04 8.42
C TYR A 63 -6.65 12.33 9.85
N LEU A 64 -5.88 11.44 10.47
CA LEU A 64 -5.41 11.60 11.85
C LEU A 64 -4.05 12.30 11.97
N LEU A 65 -3.23 12.28 10.91
CA LEU A 65 -1.89 12.89 10.91
C LEU A 65 -1.70 13.93 9.77
N PRO A 66 -2.55 14.98 9.68
CA PRO A 66 -2.43 16.01 8.64
C PRO A 66 -1.13 16.84 8.73
N ALA A 67 -0.43 16.81 9.86
CA ALA A 67 0.85 17.50 10.02
C ALA A 67 2.03 16.78 9.35
N ILE A 68 1.93 15.46 9.13
CA ILE A 68 2.97 14.66 8.45
C ILE A 68 2.77 14.72 6.93
N SER A 69 1.58 15.08 6.45
CA SER A 69 1.29 15.26 5.03
C SER A 69 1.86 16.54 4.39
N THR A 70 2.39 17.46 5.20
CA THR A 70 2.92 18.76 4.77
C THR A 70 4.43 18.91 4.94
N LEU A 71 5.12 17.84 5.38
CA LEU A 71 6.58 17.75 5.51
C LEU A 71 7.16 16.96 4.33
#